data_AF-A0A957Y095-F1
#
_entry.id   AF-A0A957Y095-F1
#
_cell.length_a   1.000
_cell.length_b   1.000
_cell.length_c   1.000
_cell.angle_alpha   90.00
_cell.angle_beta   90.00
_cell.angle_gamma   90.00
#
_symmetry.space_group_name_H-M   'P 1'
#
loop_
_entity.id
_entity.type
_entity.pdbx_description
1 polymer ?
#
loop_
_entity_poly.entity_id
_entity_poly.type
_entity_poly.pdbx_seq_one_letter_code
_entity_poly.pdbx_strand_id
1 'polypeptide(L)'
;MVLSTQDRIGRLRLVQQHQPAPGPARTTRAGRSSGDPATRLRLSRLLEDVDLHPSVLSPHAILIARRLQTAALADIRARPPLDWQRDLQRRLDELSRRAYRPASQPVPLLAESVLFADPSELLACLTRDVLAGVASQHWYWRQALDLASLAPATVISAHWSELAQWLPAAVAQLGLDATLSAISRLNQHQTSA
;
A
#
# COMPACT_ATOMS: atom_id res chain seq x y z
N MET A 1 16.19 15.13 12.22
CA MET A 1 14.90 15.75 12.56
C MET A 1 13.89 14.62 12.65
N VAL A 2 13.45 14.32 13.88
CA VAL A 2 12.72 13.11 14.25
C VAL A 2 11.28 13.26 13.80
N LEU A 3 10.88 12.54 12.75
CA LEU A 3 9.48 12.46 12.34
C LEU A 3 8.89 11.17 12.89
N SER A 4 8.01 11.38 13.87
CA SER A 4 7.28 10.38 14.64
C SER A 4 6.60 9.34 13.74
N THR A 5 6.73 8.08 14.15
CA THR A 5 6.34 6.84 13.46
C THR A 5 4.81 6.67 13.28
N GLN A 6 4.00 7.63 13.73
CA GLN A 6 2.53 7.55 13.70
C GLN A 6 1.86 8.08 12.42
N ASP A 7 2.58 8.80 11.56
CA ASP A 7 1.98 9.52 10.41
C ASP A 7 1.96 8.73 9.08
N ARG A 8 2.25 7.42 9.13
CA ARG A 8 2.51 6.60 7.93
C ARG A 8 1.33 5.76 7.45
N ILE A 9 0.22 5.79 8.16
CA ILE A 9 -0.94 4.94 7.93
C ILE A 9 -2.09 5.84 7.47
N GLY A 10 -2.25 6.01 6.15
CA GLY A 10 -3.39 6.74 5.61
C GLY A 10 -3.17 7.48 4.29
N ARG A 11 -1.94 7.58 3.79
CA ARG A 11 -1.68 8.20 2.47
C ARG A 11 -1.44 7.15 1.40
N LEU A 12 -2.18 7.26 0.30
CA LEU A 12 -1.87 6.69 -1.02
C LEU A 12 -0.36 6.71 -1.25
N ARG A 13 0.33 5.59 -1.00
CA ARG A 13 1.76 5.46 -1.30
C ARG A 13 1.92 5.28 -2.81
N LEU A 14 2.33 6.35 -3.48
CA LEU A 14 3.11 6.23 -4.73
C LEU A 14 4.51 5.78 -4.34
N VAL A 15 4.81 4.49 -4.54
CA VAL A 15 6.09 3.86 -4.19
C VAL A 15 7.25 4.62 -4.87
N GLN A 16 8.13 5.20 -4.06
CA GLN A 16 9.47 5.63 -4.45
C GLN A 16 10.37 4.40 -4.57
N GLN A 17 11.01 4.21 -5.73
CA GLN A 17 12.25 3.43 -5.80
C GLN A 17 13.40 4.41 -5.60
N HIS A 18 14.07 4.33 -4.45
CA HIS A 18 15.32 5.03 -4.17
C HIS A 18 16.48 4.19 -4.73
N GLN A 19 17.24 4.77 -5.63
CA GLN A 19 18.42 4.16 -6.25
C GLN A 19 19.66 4.48 -5.42
N PRO A 20 20.55 3.51 -5.11
CA PRO A 20 21.83 3.81 -4.47
C PRO A 20 22.80 4.49 -5.45
N ALA A 21 23.56 5.46 -4.96
CA ALA A 21 24.63 6.18 -5.67
C ALA A 21 25.90 5.30 -5.84
N PRO A 22 26.89 5.65 -6.68
CA PRO A 22 27.23 4.84 -7.85
C PRO A 22 28.60 4.13 -7.77
N GLY A 23 28.65 2.93 -8.34
CA GLY A 23 29.86 2.26 -8.83
C GLY A 23 29.61 1.73 -10.25
N PRO A 24 30.62 1.67 -11.14
CA PRO A 24 30.37 1.58 -12.58
C PRO A 24 30.22 0.12 -13.02
N ALA A 25 28.99 -0.30 -13.32
CA ALA A 25 28.76 -1.41 -14.24
C ALA A 25 27.38 -1.27 -14.88
N ARG A 26 27.38 -1.15 -16.21
CA ARG A 26 26.20 -1.10 -17.08
C ARG A 26 25.39 -2.39 -16.93
N THR A 27 24.15 -2.27 -16.49
CA THR A 27 23.09 -3.20 -16.89
C THR A 27 21.77 -2.46 -16.97
N THR A 28 21.33 -2.25 -18.21
CA THR A 28 20.04 -1.69 -18.58
C THR A 28 18.90 -2.64 -18.18
N ARG A 29 17.96 -2.17 -17.36
CA ARG A 29 16.56 -2.62 -17.43
C ARG A 29 15.63 -1.56 -16.86
N ALA A 30 15.37 -0.51 -17.63
CA ALA A 30 14.35 0.48 -17.34
C ALA A 30 12.95 -0.10 -17.63
N GLY A 31 12.39 -0.80 -16.64
CA GLY A 31 10.96 -1.07 -16.57
C GLY A 31 10.21 0.21 -16.22
N ARG A 32 9.49 0.74 -17.20
CA ARG A 32 8.78 2.04 -17.22
C ARG A 32 8.01 2.35 -15.93
N SER A 33 8.43 3.41 -15.21
CA SER A 33 7.47 4.32 -14.59
C SER A 33 7.47 5.61 -15.41
N SER A 34 6.52 5.70 -16.35
CA SER A 34 6.35 6.89 -17.21
C SER A 34 5.60 7.96 -16.41
N GLY A 35 6.33 8.64 -15.53
CA GLY A 35 5.84 9.81 -14.83
C GLY A 35 7.03 10.71 -14.52
N ASP A 36 7.00 11.92 -15.07
CA ASP A 36 8.01 12.94 -14.80
C ASP A 36 8.18 13.17 -13.28
N PRO A 37 9.41 13.13 -12.73
CA PRO A 37 9.66 13.34 -11.31
C PRO A 37 9.06 14.64 -10.75
N ALA A 38 9.04 15.71 -11.55
CA ALA A 38 8.43 16.99 -11.14
C ALA A 38 6.91 16.86 -11.01
N THR A 39 6.27 16.12 -11.94
CA THR A 39 4.83 15.80 -11.87
C THR A 39 4.52 14.98 -10.63
N ARG A 40 5.37 14.01 -10.26
CA ARG A 40 5.20 13.21 -9.03
C ARG A 40 5.32 14.07 -7.77
N LEU A 41 6.35 14.91 -7.67
CA LEU A 41 6.55 15.78 -6.51
C LEU A 41 5.40 16.78 -6.34
N ARG A 42 4.90 17.34 -7.44
CA ARG A 42 3.78 18.26 -7.44
C ARG A 42 2.48 17.58 -7.00
N LEU A 43 2.24 16.36 -7.46
CA LEU A 43 1.13 15.54 -7.01
C LEU A 43 1.19 15.26 -5.50
N SER A 44 2.36 14.86 -4.99
CA SER A 44 2.56 14.63 -3.56
C SER A 44 2.18 15.85 -2.73
N ARG A 45 2.66 17.04 -3.12
CA ARG A 45 2.32 18.30 -2.43
C ARG A 45 0.83 18.62 -2.49
N LEU A 46 0.20 18.45 -3.65
CA LEU A 46 -1.25 18.67 -3.80
C LEU A 46 -2.06 17.73 -2.89
N LEU A 47 -1.65 16.48 -2.76
CA LEU A 47 -2.32 15.51 -1.90
C LEU A 47 -2.01 15.72 -0.41
N GLU A 48 -0.88 16.35 -0.07
CA GLU A 48 -0.53 16.69 1.31
C GLU A 48 -1.47 17.75 1.90
N ASP A 49 -1.90 18.70 1.07
CA ASP A 49 -2.76 19.83 1.46
C ASP A 49 -4.27 19.50 1.42
N VAL A 50 -4.65 18.32 0.92
CA VAL A 50 -6.05 17.88 0.84
C VAL A 50 -6.40 17.02 2.04
N ASP A 51 -7.55 17.32 2.66
CA ASP A 51 -8.17 16.37 3.56
C ASP A 51 -8.71 15.18 2.75
N LEU A 52 -7.91 14.12 2.70
CA LEU A 52 -8.20 12.88 1.99
C LEU A 52 -9.07 11.93 2.81
N HIS A 53 -9.63 12.37 3.94
CA HIS A 53 -10.58 11.56 4.70
C HIS A 53 -11.96 11.64 4.05
N PRO A 54 -12.39 10.62 3.27
CA PRO A 54 -13.80 10.49 2.95
C PRO A 54 -14.58 10.40 4.26
N SER A 55 -15.66 11.17 4.39
CA SER A 55 -16.47 11.28 5.61
C SER A 55 -17.07 9.94 6.07
N VAL A 56 -16.94 8.91 5.25
CA VAL A 56 -17.55 7.58 5.40
C VAL A 56 -16.54 6.54 5.93
N LEU A 57 -15.24 6.84 5.97
CA LEU A 57 -14.21 5.87 6.41
C LEU A 57 -13.72 6.13 7.83
N SER A 58 -13.38 5.03 8.52
CA SER A 58 -12.62 5.08 9.77
C SER A 58 -11.27 5.79 9.55
N PRO A 59 -10.75 6.56 10.53
CA PRO A 59 -9.44 7.23 10.44
C PRO A 59 -8.26 6.30 10.12
N HIS A 60 -8.42 5.00 10.39
CA HIS A 60 -7.39 4.00 10.16
C HIS A 60 -7.64 3.12 8.93
N ALA A 61 -8.73 3.35 8.20
CA ALA A 61 -9.07 2.56 7.04
C ALA A 61 -8.04 2.74 5.92
N ILE A 62 -7.69 1.64 5.26
CA ILE A 62 -6.70 1.65 4.18
C ILE A 62 -7.40 1.29 2.88
N LEU A 63 -7.53 2.28 1.99
CA LEU A 63 -8.07 2.10 0.64
C LEU A 63 -6.92 1.99 -0.37
N ILE A 64 -6.84 0.85 -1.07
CA ILE A 64 -5.94 0.66 -2.21
C ILE A 64 -6.78 0.72 -3.49
N ALA A 65 -6.56 1.75 -4.30
CA ALA A 65 -7.22 1.90 -5.59
C ALA A 65 -6.26 1.51 -6.73
N ARG A 66 -6.76 0.70 -7.67
CA ARG A 66 -5.98 0.26 -8.85
C ARG A 66 -5.63 1.43 -9.76
N ARG A 67 -6.61 2.32 -9.96
CA ARG A 67 -6.47 3.55 -10.72
C ARG A 67 -7.38 4.60 -10.10
N LEU A 68 -6.83 5.79 -9.93
CA LEU A 68 -7.59 6.98 -9.56
C LEU A 68 -7.51 7.95 -10.73
N GLN A 69 -8.65 8.20 -11.37
CA GLN A 69 -8.76 9.13 -12.49
C GLN A 69 -9.66 10.28 -12.06
N THR A 70 -9.11 11.50 -12.11
CA THR A 70 -9.87 12.73 -11.89
C THR A 70 -9.38 13.77 -12.90
N ALA A 71 -10.26 14.66 -13.34
CA ALA A 71 -9.90 15.72 -14.28
C ALA A 71 -8.77 16.63 -13.75
N ALA A 72 -8.74 16.81 -12.43
CA ALA A 72 -7.69 17.54 -11.72
C ALA A 72 -6.30 16.91 -11.83
N LEU A 73 -6.23 15.59 -11.90
CA LEU A 73 -4.99 14.83 -12.04
C LEU A 73 -4.56 14.68 -13.49
N ALA A 74 -5.43 15.02 -14.46
CA ALA A 74 -5.11 14.94 -15.88
C ALA A 74 -4.15 16.05 -16.32
N ASP A 75 -4.17 17.22 -15.66
CA ASP A 75 -3.23 18.32 -15.91
C ASP A 75 -2.66 18.89 -14.61
N ILE A 76 -1.84 18.08 -13.92
CA ILE A 76 -1.15 18.45 -12.67
C ILE A 76 -0.17 19.62 -12.88
N ARG A 77 0.22 19.91 -14.13
CA ARG A 77 1.12 21.01 -14.47
C ARG A 77 0.38 22.35 -14.54
N ALA A 78 -0.89 22.35 -14.92
CA ALA A 78 -1.79 23.49 -14.84
C ALA A 78 -2.25 23.77 -13.40
N ARG A 79 -2.88 24.94 -13.20
CA ARG A 79 -3.54 25.25 -11.94
C ARG A 79 -4.76 24.33 -11.81
N PRO A 80 -4.91 23.57 -10.71
CA PRO A 80 -6.05 22.68 -10.56
C PRO A 80 -7.37 23.50 -10.56
N PRO A 81 -8.44 23.01 -11.22
CA PRO A 81 -9.75 23.67 -11.24
C PRO A 81 -10.27 23.91 -9.83
N LEU A 82 -11.03 24.97 -9.56
CA LEU A 82 -11.48 25.31 -8.18
C LEU A 82 -12.18 24.15 -7.44
N ASP A 83 -12.94 23.31 -8.13
CA ASP A 83 -13.70 22.20 -7.54
C ASP A 83 -12.95 20.86 -7.49
N TRP A 84 -11.66 20.85 -7.83
CA TRP A 84 -10.87 19.64 -7.96
C TRP A 84 -10.85 18.74 -6.71
N GLN A 85 -10.86 19.35 -5.52
CA GLN A 85 -10.87 18.64 -4.24
C GLN A 85 -12.19 17.89 -4.04
N ARG A 86 -13.32 18.52 -4.39
CA ARG A 86 -14.65 17.90 -4.31
C ARG A 86 -14.78 16.74 -5.28
N ASP A 87 -14.25 16.88 -6.49
CA ASP A 87 -14.23 15.81 -7.49
C ASP A 87 -13.36 14.63 -7.02
N LEU A 88 -12.21 14.91 -6.41
CA LEU A 88 -11.34 13.90 -5.82
C LEU A 88 -12.02 13.16 -4.66
N GLN A 89 -12.62 13.89 -3.72
CA GLN A 89 -13.36 13.32 -2.60
C GLN A 89 -14.53 12.44 -3.07
N ARG A 90 -15.35 12.93 -4.01
CA ARG A 90 -16.44 12.15 -4.61
C ARG A 90 -15.93 10.85 -5.22
N ARG A 91 -14.79 10.89 -5.92
CA ARG A 91 -14.22 9.69 -6.53
C ARG A 91 -13.67 8.70 -5.49
N LEU A 92 -13.05 9.20 -4.42
CA LEU A 92 -12.61 8.37 -3.30
C LEU A 92 -13.80 7.72 -2.58
N ASP A 93 -14.90 8.45 -2.38
CA ASP A 93 -16.15 7.93 -1.83
C ASP A 93 -16.79 6.84 -2.70
N GLU A 94 -16.79 7.03 -4.02
CA GLU A 94 -17.28 6.01 -4.95
C GLU A 94 -16.45 4.73 -4.90
N LEU A 95 -15.12 4.87 -4.86
CA LEU A 95 -14.21 3.74 -4.73
C LEU A 95 -14.38 3.06 -3.37
N SER A 96 -14.44 3.81 -2.27
CA SER A 96 -14.58 3.25 -0.93
C SER A 96 -15.87 2.45 -0.76
N ARG A 97 -17.00 2.94 -1.28
CA ARG A 97 -18.29 2.24 -1.25
C ARG A 97 -18.30 0.94 -2.06
N ARG A 98 -17.51 0.87 -3.13
CA ARG A 98 -17.44 -0.28 -4.04
C ARG A 98 -16.25 -1.21 -3.78
N ALA A 99 -15.41 -0.87 -2.80
CA ALA A 99 -14.20 -1.59 -2.52
C ALA A 99 -14.47 -3.00 -1.99
N TYR A 100 -13.70 -3.96 -2.49
CA TYR A 100 -13.73 -5.32 -1.95
C TYR A 100 -12.95 -5.40 -0.64
N ARG A 101 -13.39 -6.27 0.28
CA ARG A 101 -12.76 -6.49 1.58
C ARG A 101 -12.06 -7.86 1.59
N PRO A 102 -10.72 -7.92 1.52
CA PRO A 102 -10.01 -9.19 1.37
C PRO A 102 -10.20 -10.14 2.55
N ALA A 103 -10.43 -9.60 3.75
CA ALA A 103 -10.71 -10.42 4.93
C ALA A 103 -12.08 -11.13 4.84
N SER A 104 -13.04 -10.58 4.08
CA SER A 104 -14.40 -11.10 4.00
C SER A 104 -14.65 -11.94 2.76
N GLN A 105 -14.01 -11.62 1.64
CA GLN A 105 -14.27 -12.27 0.36
C GLN A 105 -13.07 -12.23 -0.58
N PRO A 106 -12.94 -13.22 -1.49
CA PRO A 106 -11.97 -13.18 -2.58
C PRO A 106 -12.14 -11.90 -3.41
N VAL A 107 -11.03 -11.25 -3.74
CA VAL A 107 -11.04 -10.03 -4.56
C VAL A 107 -10.97 -10.41 -6.04
N PRO A 108 -11.99 -10.07 -6.87
CA PRO A 108 -11.95 -10.36 -8.30
C PRO A 108 -10.80 -9.65 -9.02
N LEU A 109 -10.29 -10.24 -10.10
CA LEU A 109 -9.21 -9.64 -10.90
C LEU A 109 -9.57 -8.26 -11.47
N LEU A 110 -10.86 -8.02 -11.73
CA LEU A 110 -11.39 -6.74 -12.24
C LEU A 110 -11.74 -5.73 -11.14
N ALA A 111 -11.53 -6.06 -9.86
CA ALA A 111 -11.78 -5.12 -8.77
C ALA A 111 -10.94 -3.84 -8.96
N GLU A 112 -11.61 -2.70 -8.83
CA GLU A 112 -10.98 -1.38 -8.98
C GLU A 112 -10.38 -0.87 -7.68
N SER A 113 -10.86 -1.35 -6.53
CA SER A 113 -10.35 -0.96 -5.23
C SER A 113 -10.57 -2.02 -4.16
N VAL A 114 -9.76 -1.93 -3.11
CA VAL A 114 -9.73 -2.83 -1.97
C VAL A 114 -9.66 -2.00 -0.70
N LEU A 115 -10.45 -2.36 0.30
CA LEU A 115 -10.55 -1.64 1.56
C LEU A 115 -10.26 -2.58 2.73
N PHE A 116 -9.32 -2.16 3.58
CA PHE A 116 -9.07 -2.74 4.90
C PHE A 116 -9.65 -1.82 5.97
N ALA A 117 -10.25 -2.38 7.00
CA ALA A 117 -10.82 -1.59 8.10
C ALA A 117 -9.75 -0.81 8.87
N ASP A 118 -8.57 -1.42 9.04
CA ASP A 118 -7.44 -0.87 9.78
C ASP A 118 -6.12 -1.56 9.38
N PRO A 119 -4.96 -1.13 9.93
CA PRO A 119 -3.66 -1.72 9.64
C PRO A 119 -3.53 -3.16 10.13
N SER A 120 -4.29 -3.55 11.15
CA SER A 120 -4.25 -4.92 11.68
C SER A 120 -4.90 -5.91 10.70
N GLU A 121 -6.00 -5.52 10.04
CA GLU A 121 -6.61 -6.29 8.95
C GLU A 121 -5.66 -6.40 7.76
N LEU A 122 -5.00 -5.30 7.39
CA LEU A 122 -3.99 -5.31 6.31
C LEU A 122 -2.86 -6.30 6.61
N LEU A 123 -2.29 -6.27 7.82
CA LEU A 123 -1.23 -7.18 8.24
C LEU A 123 -1.68 -8.64 8.22
N ALA A 124 -2.88 -8.92 8.70
CA ALA A 124 -3.44 -10.27 8.73
C ALA A 124 -3.67 -10.80 7.30
N CYS A 125 -4.26 -10.01 6.42
CA CYS A 125 -4.45 -10.39 5.02
C CYS A 125 -3.13 -10.56 4.27
N LEU A 126 -2.19 -9.64 4.43
CA LEU A 126 -0.87 -9.76 3.80
C LEU A 126 -0.15 -11.03 4.25
N THR A 127 -0.13 -11.28 5.55
CA THR A 127 0.56 -12.46 6.10
C THR A 127 -0.08 -13.74 5.58
N ARG A 128 -1.42 -13.85 5.55
CA ARG A 128 -2.12 -15.00 4.95
C ARG A 128 -1.74 -15.22 3.49
N ASP A 129 -1.80 -14.16 2.67
CA ASP A 129 -1.51 -14.26 1.24
C ASP A 129 -0.05 -14.60 0.96
N VAL A 130 0.88 -14.13 1.79
CA VAL A 130 2.32 -14.46 1.70
C VAL A 130 2.58 -15.90 2.14
N LEU A 131 1.91 -16.36 3.21
CA LEU A 131 2.00 -17.76 3.65
C LEU A 131 1.45 -18.73 2.60
N ALA A 132 0.31 -18.38 1.98
CA ALA A 132 -0.30 -19.14 0.89
C ALA A 132 0.45 -19.02 -0.46
N GLY A 133 1.42 -18.12 -0.58
CA GLY A 133 2.18 -17.92 -1.83
C GLY A 133 1.38 -17.25 -2.95
N VAL A 134 0.25 -16.60 -2.62
CA VAL A 134 -0.65 -15.95 -3.59
C VAL A 134 -0.51 -14.42 -3.59
N ALA A 135 0.25 -13.83 -2.66
CA ALA A 135 0.40 -12.38 -2.55
C ALA A 135 0.86 -11.71 -3.85
N SER A 136 1.76 -12.33 -4.61
CA SER A 136 2.24 -11.81 -5.90
C SER A 136 1.19 -11.86 -7.01
N GLN A 137 0.13 -12.64 -6.86
CA GLN A 137 -0.96 -12.74 -7.84
C GLN A 137 -1.95 -11.58 -7.68
N HIS A 138 -2.09 -11.08 -6.45
CA HIS A 138 -2.98 -9.97 -6.12
C HIS A 138 -2.39 -8.64 -6.60
N TRP A 139 -3.14 -7.90 -7.44
CA TRP A 139 -2.68 -6.64 -8.01
C TRP A 139 -2.44 -5.57 -6.92
N TYR A 140 -3.25 -5.57 -5.86
CA TYR A 140 -3.18 -4.56 -4.81
C TYR A 140 -1.92 -4.71 -3.95
N TRP A 141 -1.46 -5.94 -3.72
CA TRP A 141 -0.17 -6.17 -3.10
C TRP A 141 1.00 -5.78 -3.99
N ARG A 142 0.99 -6.15 -5.28
CA ARG A 142 2.03 -5.71 -6.21
C ARG A 142 2.13 -4.20 -6.37
N GLN A 143 1.01 -3.49 -6.22
CA GLN A 143 0.98 -2.04 -6.30
C GLN A 143 1.44 -1.38 -5.00
N ALA A 144 1.03 -1.94 -3.84
CA ALA A 144 1.41 -1.40 -2.54
C ALA A 144 2.85 -1.77 -2.13
N LEU A 145 3.32 -2.92 -2.57
CA LEU A 145 4.55 -3.58 -2.14
C LEU A 145 5.35 -4.03 -3.37
N ASP A 146 6.67 -3.84 -3.34
CA ASP A 146 7.57 -4.34 -4.38
C ASP A 146 7.85 -5.85 -4.19
N LEU A 147 6.81 -6.69 -4.33
CA LEU A 147 6.87 -8.12 -4.04
C LEU A 147 7.64 -8.95 -5.07
N ALA A 148 7.98 -8.38 -6.22
CA ALA A 148 8.61 -9.12 -7.31
C ALA A 148 10.03 -9.61 -6.97
N SER A 149 10.63 -9.12 -5.89
CA SER A 149 12.03 -9.42 -5.53
C SER A 149 12.25 -9.75 -4.05
N LEU A 150 11.21 -9.85 -3.24
CA LEU A 150 11.33 -10.06 -1.80
C LEU A 150 10.93 -11.48 -1.39
N ALA A 151 11.77 -12.10 -0.55
CA ALA A 151 11.43 -13.38 0.07
C ALA A 151 10.22 -13.21 1.02
N PRO A 152 9.32 -14.21 1.14
CA PRO A 152 8.16 -14.16 2.02
C PRO A 152 8.47 -13.70 3.46
N ALA A 153 9.54 -14.21 4.07
CA ALA A 153 9.94 -13.84 5.42
C ALA A 153 10.38 -12.38 5.53
N THR A 154 11.05 -11.84 4.51
CA THR A 154 11.45 -10.42 4.46
C THR A 154 10.23 -9.51 4.42
N VAL A 155 9.22 -9.86 3.61
CA VAL A 155 7.96 -9.10 3.51
C VAL A 155 7.24 -9.10 4.86
N ILE A 156 7.05 -10.27 5.47
CA ILE A 156 6.39 -10.38 6.78
C ILE A 156 7.16 -9.59 7.84
N SER A 157 8.49 -9.80 7.95
CA SER A 157 9.34 -9.15 8.94
C SER A 157 9.30 -7.62 8.83
N ALA A 158 9.46 -7.09 7.62
CA ALA A 158 9.48 -5.65 7.39
C ALA A 158 8.15 -5.00 7.78
N HIS A 159 7.02 -5.59 7.40
CA HIS A 159 5.70 -5.01 7.68
C HIS A 159 5.25 -5.22 9.12
N TRP A 160 5.55 -6.37 9.74
CA TRP A 160 5.30 -6.59 11.17
C TRP A 160 6.11 -5.60 12.02
N SER A 161 7.34 -5.29 11.62
CA SER A 161 8.17 -4.28 12.31
C SER A 161 7.64 -2.86 12.09
N GLU A 162 7.26 -2.49 10.86
CA GLU A 162 6.73 -1.14 10.55
C GLU A 162 5.40 -0.87 11.27
N LEU A 163 4.57 -1.89 11.44
CA LEU A 163 3.22 -1.78 12.01
C LEU A 163 3.09 -2.51 13.36
N ALA A 164 4.18 -2.62 14.12
CA ALA A 164 4.25 -3.42 15.35
C ALA A 164 3.15 -3.10 16.38
N GLN A 165 2.72 -1.84 16.49
CA GLN A 165 1.63 -1.42 17.38
C GLN A 165 0.27 -2.07 17.06
N TRP A 166 0.07 -2.50 15.81
CA TRP A 166 -1.16 -3.16 15.34
C TRP A 166 -1.04 -4.70 15.35
N LEU A 167 0.15 -5.22 15.67
CA LEU A 167 0.45 -6.64 15.60
C LEU A 167 -0.42 -7.50 16.53
N PRO A 168 -0.73 -7.10 17.79
CA PRO A 168 -1.61 -7.91 18.65
C PRO A 168 -2.99 -8.15 18.03
N ALA A 169 -3.60 -7.11 17.46
CA ALA A 169 -4.89 -7.22 16.77
C ALA A 169 -4.77 -8.05 15.49
N ALA A 170 -3.68 -7.90 14.74
CA ALA A 170 -3.43 -8.68 13.52
C ALA A 170 -3.27 -10.18 13.83
N VAL A 171 -2.54 -10.52 14.89
CA VAL A 171 -2.36 -11.90 15.36
C VAL A 171 -3.68 -12.50 15.82
N ALA A 172 -4.52 -11.73 16.54
CA ALA A 172 -5.85 -12.19 16.92
C ALA A 172 -6.73 -12.51 15.69
N GLN A 173 -6.63 -11.71 14.62
CA GLN A 173 -7.36 -11.94 13.36
C GLN A 173 -6.78 -13.07 12.50
N LEU A 174 -5.46 -13.29 12.55
CA LEU A 174 -4.78 -14.36 11.82
C LEU A 174 -5.18 -15.75 12.32
N GLY A 175 -5.40 -15.86 13.63
CA GLY A 175 -5.56 -17.14 14.31
C GLY A 175 -4.23 -17.84 14.56
N LEU A 176 -4.25 -18.78 15.52
CA LEU A 176 -3.05 -19.39 16.09
C LEU A 176 -2.17 -20.09 15.05
N ASP A 177 -2.74 -20.91 14.17
CA ASP A 177 -1.99 -21.72 13.21
C ASP A 177 -1.21 -20.86 12.20
N ALA A 178 -1.87 -19.82 11.69
CA ALA A 178 -1.26 -18.88 10.75
C ALA A 178 -0.16 -18.05 11.43
N THR A 179 -0.36 -17.64 12.68
CA THR A 179 0.66 -16.95 13.47
C THR A 179 1.89 -17.82 13.71
N LEU A 180 1.70 -19.08 14.14
CA LEU A 180 2.81 -20.02 14.34
C LEU A 180 3.58 -20.29 13.04
N SER A 181 2.86 -20.42 11.92
CA SER A 181 3.47 -20.58 10.60
C SER A 181 4.29 -19.35 10.20
N ALA A 182 3.80 -18.14 10.47
CA ALA A 182 4.53 -16.89 10.22
C ALA A 182 5.81 -16.82 11.06
N ILE A 183 5.72 -17.09 12.36
CA ILE A 183 6.88 -17.09 13.27
C ILE A 183 7.91 -18.13 12.84
N SER A 184 7.48 -19.35 12.48
CA SER A 184 8.38 -20.40 12.00
C SER A 184 9.15 -19.97 10.76
N ARG A 185 8.48 -19.33 9.78
CA ARG A 185 9.14 -18.79 8.58
C ARG A 185 10.14 -17.68 8.90
N LEU A 186 9.82 -16.80 9.85
CA LEU A 186 10.73 -15.74 10.28
C LEU A 186 12.00 -16.32 10.92
N ASN A 187 11.86 -17.35 11.77
CA ASN A 187 12.99 -18.00 12.43
C ASN A 187 13.91 -18.71 11.43
N GLN A 188 13.35 -19.44 10.45
CA GLN A 188 14.14 -20.15 9.42
C GLN A 188 15.00 -19.20 8.57
N HIS A 189 14.48 -18.00 8.28
CA HIS A 189 15.22 -16.98 7.54
C HIS A 189 16.38 -16.38 8.36
N GLN A 190 16.28 -16.33 9.69
CA GLN A 190 17.36 -15.85 10.55
C GLN A 190 18.50 -16.86 10.68
N THR A 191 18.24 -18.16 10.50
CA THR A 191 19.27 -19.22 10.62
C THR A 191 20.05 -19.45 9.33
N SER A 192 19.57 -18.93 8.20
CA SER A 192 20.17 -19.13 6.87
C SER A 192 21.01 -17.93 6.40
N ALA A 193 21.20 -16.93 7.25
CA ALA A 193 22.01 -15.73 7.04
C ALA A 193 23.26 -15.77 7.92
#